data_AF-A0A2S7TR90-F1
#
_entry.id   AF-A0A2S7TR90-F1
#
_cell.length_a   1.000
_cell.length_b   1.000
_cell.length_c   1.000
_cell.angle_alpha   90.00
_cell.angle_beta   90.00
_cell.angle_gamma   90.00
#
_symmetry.space_group_name_H-M   'P 1'
#
loop_
_entity.id
_entity.type
_entity.pdbx_description
1 polymer ?
#
loop_
_entity_poly.entity_id
_entity_poly.type
_entity_poly.pdbx_seq_one_letter_code
_entity_poly.pdbx_strand_id
1 'polypeptide(L)' 'MKKILLLITHAGALIVGVALGIYLLPILVEPEGPAAEAITASQSGALFSTEFKRDLKGSDFLHWGEGR' A
#
# COMPACT_ATOMS: atom_id res chain seq x y z
N MET A 1 36.45 6.26 -17.67
CA MET A 1 35.83 5.11 -16.96
C MET A 1 35.29 5.49 -15.58
N LYS A 2 36.09 5.98 -14.62
CA LYS A 2 35.62 6.35 -13.26
C LYS A 2 34.42 7.32 -13.21
N LYS A 3 34.40 8.34 -14.08
CA LYS A 3 33.29 9.30 -14.15
C LYS A 3 31.97 8.67 -14.61
N ILE A 4 32.03 7.69 -15.51
CA ILE A 4 30.85 6.97 -16.01
C ILE A 4 30.27 6.11 -14.89
N LEU A 5 31.14 5.40 -14.15
CA LEU A 5 30.71 4.62 -12.97
C LEU A 5 30.02 5.52 -11.94
N LEU A 6 30.60 6.67 -11.61
CA LEU A 6 29.99 7.63 -10.69
C LEU A 6 28.63 8.12 -11.21
N LEU A 7 28.51 8.43 -12.50
CA LEU A 7 27.24 8.87 -13.08
C LEU A 7 26.17 7.79 -12.94
N ILE A 8 26.51 6.53 -13.20
CA ILE A 8 25.59 5.39 -13.05
C ILE A 8 25.16 5.22 -11.60
N THR A 9 26.09 5.25 -10.63
CA THR A 9 25.73 5.03 -9.21
C THR A 9 24.82 6.14 -8.68
N HIS A 10 25.06 7.39 -9.07
CA HIS A 10 24.23 8.52 -8.62
C HIS A 10 22.87 8.54 -9.33
N ALA A 11 22.83 8.25 -10.63
CA ALA A 11 21.56 8.11 -11.35
C ALA A 11 20.72 6.96 -10.75
N GLY A 12 21.36 5.83 -10.42
CA GLY A 12 20.71 4.71 -9.74
C GLY A 12 20.16 5.11 -8.38
N ALA A 13 20.96 5.81 -7.55
CA ALA A 13 20.50 6.31 -6.25
C ALA A 13 19.29 7.25 -6.39
N LEU A 14 19.28 8.13 -7.39
CA LEU A 14 18.17 9.04 -7.65
C LEU A 14 16.90 8.28 -8.08
N ILE A 15 17.02 7.31 -8.99
CA ILE A 15 15.89 6.47 -9.44
C ILE A 15 15.31 5.68 -8.25
N VAL A 16 16.17 5.04 -7.45
CA VAL A 16 15.74 4.28 -6.27
C VAL A 16 15.05 5.20 -5.26
N GLY A 17 15.63 6.37 -4.99
CA GLY A 17 15.03 7.35 -4.09
C GLY A 17 13.65 7.83 -4.54
N VAL A 18 13.47 8.12 -5.84
CA VAL A 18 12.18 8.49 -6.41
C VAL A 18 11.17 7.34 -6.31
N ALA A 19 11.58 6.12 -6.67
CA ALA A 19 10.69 4.94 -6.61
C ALA A 19 10.25 4.65 -5.17
N LEU A 20 11.16 4.73 -4.20
CA LEU A 20 10.83 4.61 -2.78
C LEU A 20 9.92 5.74 -2.32
N GLY A 21 10.14 6.98 -2.76
CA GLY A 21 9.26 8.11 -2.46
C GLY A 21 7.83 7.88 -2.96
N ILE A 22 7.67 7.42 -4.21
CA ILE A 22 6.35 7.09 -4.78
C ILE A 22 5.66 5.97 -3.98
N TYR A 23 6.40 4.97 -3.53
CA TYR A 23 5.84 3.84 -2.77
C TYR A 23 5.49 4.20 -1.33
N LEU A 24 6.39 4.91 -0.62
CA LEU A 24 6.23 5.22 0.80
C LEU A 24 5.29 6.39 1.05
N LEU A 25 5.24 7.39 0.16
CA LEU A 25 4.46 8.60 0.39
C LEU A 25 2.97 8.29 0.65
N PRO A 26 2.26 7.47 -0.17
CA PRO A 26 0.86 7.12 0.09
C PRO A 26 0.62 6.50 1.47
N ILE A 27 1.54 5.65 1.94
CA ILE A 27 1.45 4.99 3.25
C ILE A 27 1.64 6.01 4.38
N LEU A 28 2.56 6.97 4.20
CA LEU A 28 2.88 7.98 5.22
C LEU A 28 1.81 9.08 5.33
N VAL A 29 1.09 9.37 4.24
CA VAL A 29 0.06 10.42 4.21
C VAL A 29 -1.36 9.85 4.28
N GLU A 30 -1.50 8.53 4.50
CA GLU A 30 -2.80 7.90 4.64
C GLU A 30 -3.58 8.55 5.79
N PRO A 31 -4.81 9.06 5.56
CA PRO A 31 -5.64 9.60 6.62
C PRO A 31 -6.13 8.48 7.55
N GLU A 32 -6.63 8.85 8.72
CA GLU A 32 -7.29 7.86 9.59
C GLU A 32 -8.43 7.15 8.86
N GLY A 33 -8.48 5.83 9.01
CA GLY A 33 -9.57 5.02 8.49
C GLY A 33 -10.92 5.35 9.16
N PRO A 34 -12.03 4.89 8.56
CA PRO A 34 -13.36 5.10 9.14
C PRO A 34 -13.47 4.46 10.53
N ALA A 35 -14.23 5.10 11.41
CA ALA A 35 -14.54 4.56 12.73
C ALA A 35 -15.27 3.21 12.64
N ALA A 36 -15.06 2.32 13.61
CA ALA A 36 -15.66 0.98 13.62
C ALA A 36 -17.21 1.01 13.59
N GLU A 37 -17.81 2.04 14.19
CA GLU A 37 -19.25 2.26 14.19
C GLU A 37 -19.75 2.60 12.78
N ALA A 38 -18.98 3.37 12.01
CA ALA A 38 -19.31 3.69 10.62
C ALA A 38 -19.24 2.44 9.74
N ILE A 39 -18.25 1.57 9.96
CA ILE A 39 -18.15 0.27 9.28
C ILE A 39 -19.37 -0.60 9.63
N THR A 40 -19.68 -0.76 10.91
CA THR A 40 -20.83 -1.55 11.38
C THR A 40 -22.16 -1.02 10.83
N ALA A 41 -22.34 0.30 10.81
CA ALA A 41 -23.53 0.94 10.25
C ALA A 41 -23.69 0.64 8.75
N SER A 42 -22.58 0.62 8.00
CA SER A 42 -22.59 0.31 6.56
C SER A 42 -22.94 -1.15 6.24
N GLN A 43 -22.73 -2.07 7.18
CA GLN A 43 -23.12 -3.48 7.05
C GLN A 43 -24.63 -3.68 7.22
N SER A 44 -25.30 -2.79 7.95
CA SER A 44 -26.73 -2.89 8.22
C SER A 44 -27.53 -2.69 6.93
N GLY A 45 -28.15 -3.77 6.43
CA GLY A 45 -28.92 -3.76 5.18
C GLY A 45 -28.09 -4.04 3.92
N ALA A 46 -26.83 -4.48 4.09
CA ALA A 46 -26.03 -4.96 2.97
C ALA A 46 -26.72 -6.18 2.31
N LEU A 47 -26.88 -6.13 0.99
CA LEU A 47 -27.46 -7.23 0.21
C LEU A 47 -26.53 -8.45 0.13
N PHE A 48 -25.24 -8.22 0.34
CA PHE A 48 -24.19 -9.23 0.27
C PHE A 48 -23.26 -9.08 1.46
N SER A 49 -22.74 -10.22 1.93
CA SER A 49 -21.71 -10.28 2.95
C SER A 49 -20.51 -11.02 2.39
N THR A 50 -19.32 -10.60 2.79
CA THR A 50 -18.06 -11.25 2.43
C THR A 50 -17.16 -11.35 3.66
N GLU A 51 -16.13 -12.17 3.58
CA GLU A 51 -15.09 -12.27 4.59
C GLU A 51 -13.75 -12.02 3.90
N PHE A 52 -13.03 -11.00 4.34
CA PHE A 52 -11.66 -10.72 3.92
C PHE A 52 -10.70 -11.56 4.78
N LYS A 53 -9.93 -12.42 4.11
CA LYS A 53 -8.87 -13.22 4.72
C LYS A 53 -7.55 -12.88 4.05
N ARG A 54 -6.48 -12.96 4.83
CA ARG A 54 -5.13 -12.63 4.38
C ARG A 54 -4.65 -13.44 3.17
N ASP A 55 -5.12 -14.67 3.01
CA ASP A 55 -4.68 -15.62 1.98
C ASP A 55 -5.64 -15.70 0.79
N LEU A 56 -6.46 -14.67 0.56
CA LEU A 56 -7.32 -14.58 -0.61
C LEU A 56 -6.51 -14.35 -1.90
N LYS A 57 -7.08 -14.81 -3.02
CA LYS A 57 -6.51 -14.54 -4.35
C LYS A 57 -6.42 -13.03 -4.58
N GLY A 58 -5.19 -12.54 -4.80
CA GLY A 58 -4.90 -11.13 -4.97
C GLY A 58 -4.20 -10.48 -3.77
N SER A 59 -4.11 -11.19 -2.64
CA SER A 59 -3.24 -10.79 -1.52
C SER A 59 -1.77 -11.14 -1.82
N ASP A 60 -0.86 -10.29 -1.34
CA ASP A 60 0.59 -10.47 -1.48
C ASP A 60 1.34 -10.12 -0.18
N PHE A 61 2.67 -10.16 -0.22
CA PHE A 61 3.53 -9.91 0.95
C PHE A 61 3.40 -8.49 1.53
N LEU A 62 2.99 -7.51 0.73
CA LEU A 62 2.87 -6.10 1.11
C LEU A 62 1.41 -5.63 1.16
N HIS A 63 0.48 -6.33 0.50
CA HIS A 63 -0.91 -5.93 0.35
C HIS A 63 -1.87 -7.08 0.70
N TRP A 64 -2.55 -6.99 1.84
CA TRP A 64 -3.63 -7.89 2.23
C TRP A 64 -4.64 -7.16 3.11
N GLY A 65 -5.80 -7.80 3.33
CA GLY A 65 -6.85 -7.28 4.21
C GLY A 65 -7.52 -8.38 4.99
N GLU A 66 -8.00 -8.05 6.19
CA GLU A 66 -8.74 -8.94 7.07
C GLU A 66 -9.99 -8.21 7.57
N GLY A 67 -11.12 -8.90 7.65
CA GLY A 67 -12.38 -8.30 8.08
C GLY A 67 -13.61 -9.04 7.60
N ARG A 68 -14.78 -8.52 7.98
CA ARG A 68 -16.10 -9.02 7.60
C ARG A 68 -17.02 -7.84 7.34
#